data_AF-A0A646KT44-F1
#
_entry.id   AF-A0A646KT44-F1
#
_cell.length_a   1.000
_cell.length_b   1.000
_cell.length_c   1.000
_cell.angle_alpha   90.00
_cell.angle_beta   90.00
_cell.angle_gamma   90.00
#
_symmetry.space_group_name_H-M   'P 1'
#
loop_
_entity.id
_entity.type
_entity.pdbx_description
1 polymer ?
#
loop_
_entity_poly.entity_id
_entity_poly.type
_entity_poly.pdbx_seq_one_letter_code
_entity_poly.pdbx_strand_id
1 'polypeptide(L)'
;MNDPDGGDGSVDCLTDNADVYYYMDSVGAFELESPDRAAVSSTMSNEYAPTNLAIHYDSTPVFSGSGETDIIYQEGSKNLSENSIGVTWCEDGGEGSGRYALWECDQQYIRIRGNGTYDTSVACHETGHAVGLTHGMDAIPVKGNNEPRLGCMVTSDWNNNLGSSNVANINSVY
;
A
#
# COMPACT_ATOMS: atom_id res chain seq x y z
N MET A 1 3.83 9.28 -13.13
CA MET A 1 3.14 9.90 -11.98
C MET A 1 4.01 9.58 -10.78
N ASN A 2 5.09 10.34 -10.59
CA ASN A 2 6.18 9.94 -9.69
C ASN A 2 6.26 10.97 -8.57
N ASP A 3 6.31 10.50 -7.33
CA ASP A 3 6.51 11.31 -6.12
C ASP A 3 7.79 10.86 -5.39
N PRO A 4 8.98 11.14 -5.97
CA PRO A 4 10.23 10.55 -5.51
C PRO A 4 10.74 11.07 -4.15
N ASP A 5 10.13 12.12 -3.57
CA ASP A 5 10.64 12.78 -2.37
C ASP A 5 9.67 12.83 -1.18
N GLY A 6 8.70 11.94 -1.16
CA GLY A 6 8.06 11.49 0.08
C GLY A 6 6.64 12.00 0.26
N GLY A 7 5.75 11.40 -0.52
CA GLY A 7 4.40 11.07 -0.09
C GLY A 7 3.66 12.26 0.47
N ASP A 8 3.16 13.13 -0.40
CA ASP A 8 1.97 13.88 -0.01
C ASP A 8 0.70 13.00 -0.02
N GLY A 9 0.83 11.74 -0.48
CA GLY A 9 -0.26 10.78 -0.63
C GLY A 9 -1.29 11.24 -1.67
N SER A 10 -0.93 12.17 -2.55
CA SER A 10 -1.85 12.78 -3.53
C SER A 10 -2.02 11.96 -4.80
N VAL A 11 -1.18 10.95 -5.00
CA VAL A 11 -1.22 10.07 -6.17
C VAL A 11 -1.51 8.65 -5.70
N ASP A 12 -2.79 8.27 -5.82
CA ASP A 12 -3.20 6.89 -5.69
C ASP A 12 -2.91 6.17 -7.02
N CYS A 13 -2.03 5.17 -6.98
CA CYS A 13 -1.68 4.33 -8.13
C CYS A 13 -2.18 2.90 -7.93
N LEU A 14 -2.43 2.23 -9.05
CA LEU A 14 -2.59 0.79 -9.12
C LEU A 14 -1.21 0.16 -9.21
N THR A 15 -0.99 -1.01 -8.59
CA THR A 15 0.14 -1.86 -9.01
C THR A 15 -0.03 -2.23 -10.47
N ASP A 16 1.06 -2.29 -11.22
CA ASP A 16 1.03 -2.49 -12.67
C ASP A 16 0.66 -3.93 -13.09
N ASN A 17 0.66 -4.89 -12.16
CA ASN A 17 0.42 -6.29 -12.46
C ASN A 17 -0.27 -7.06 -11.30
N ALA A 18 -0.66 -8.32 -11.54
CA ALA A 18 -1.37 -9.15 -10.56
C ALA A 18 -0.44 -9.94 -9.62
N ASP A 19 0.84 -10.10 -9.97
CA ASP A 19 1.86 -10.77 -9.16
C ASP A 19 2.61 -9.72 -8.32
N VAL A 20 2.13 -9.43 -7.12
CA VAL A 20 2.68 -8.37 -6.27
C VAL A 20 3.79 -8.91 -5.39
N TYR A 21 5.02 -8.44 -5.62
CA TYR A 21 6.19 -8.68 -4.80
C TYR A 21 6.34 -7.58 -3.77
N TYR A 22 6.52 -7.94 -2.51
CA TYR A 22 6.72 -6.98 -1.44
C TYR A 22 7.96 -7.30 -0.61
N TYR A 23 8.63 -6.25 -0.17
CA TYR A 23 9.77 -6.33 0.73
C TYR A 23 9.54 -5.45 1.96
N MET A 24 10.05 -5.90 3.09
CA MET A 24 10.03 -5.19 4.35
C MET A 24 11.47 -4.83 4.69
N ASP A 25 11.78 -3.53 4.79
CA ASP A 25 13.13 -3.09 5.14
C ASP A 25 13.59 -3.81 6.41
N SER A 26 14.67 -4.56 6.27
CA SER A 26 15.14 -5.49 7.31
C SER A 26 16.42 -5.02 8.01
N VAL A 27 16.98 -3.90 7.54
CA VAL A 27 18.23 -3.32 8.04
C VAL A 27 18.23 -1.80 7.82
N GLY A 28 19.03 -1.09 8.64
CA GLY A 28 19.35 0.31 8.41
C GLY A 28 18.37 1.29 9.06
N ALA A 29 18.31 2.52 8.53
CA ALA A 29 17.58 3.62 9.16
C ALA A 29 16.05 3.51 9.04
N PHE A 30 15.57 2.62 8.15
CA PHE A 30 14.14 2.39 7.92
C PHE A 30 13.72 0.94 8.19
N GLU A 31 14.54 0.19 8.93
CA GLU A 31 14.22 -1.19 9.31
C GLU A 31 12.87 -1.26 10.01
N LEU A 32 11.98 -2.14 9.53
CA LEU A 32 10.79 -2.55 10.26
C LEU A 32 11.19 -3.52 11.35
N GLU A 33 10.74 -3.28 12.58
CA GLU A 33 10.98 -4.17 13.69
C GLU A 33 10.21 -5.51 13.56
N SER A 34 10.50 -6.48 14.43
CA SER A 34 9.86 -7.82 14.30
C SER A 34 8.33 -7.82 14.42
N PRO A 35 7.70 -7.07 15.33
CA PRO A 35 6.23 -6.95 15.39
C PRO A 35 5.65 -6.34 14.11
N ASP A 36 6.36 -5.37 13.58
CA ASP A 36 6.01 -4.58 12.40
C ASP A 36 5.99 -5.46 11.14
N ARG A 37 7.04 -6.25 10.94
CA ARG A 37 7.07 -7.26 9.87
C ARG A 37 5.99 -8.33 10.02
N ALA A 38 5.63 -8.69 11.25
CA ALA A 38 4.55 -9.63 11.50
C ALA A 38 3.18 -9.05 11.13
N ALA A 39 2.96 -7.75 11.37
CA ALA A 39 1.75 -7.04 10.96
C ALA A 39 1.60 -7.04 9.43
N VAL A 40 2.65 -6.66 8.68
CA VAL A 40 2.66 -6.74 7.20
C VAL A 40 2.36 -8.15 6.73
N SER A 41 3.10 -9.13 7.23
CA SER A 41 2.95 -10.52 6.81
C SER A 41 1.54 -11.03 7.08
N SER A 42 0.94 -10.64 8.21
CA SER A 42 -0.45 -10.96 8.53
C SER A 42 -1.43 -10.28 7.59
N THR A 43 -1.26 -8.99 7.29
CA THR A 43 -2.12 -8.26 6.35
C THR A 43 -2.06 -8.86 4.95
N MET A 44 -0.86 -9.07 4.42
CA MET A 44 -0.64 -9.64 3.09
C MET A 44 -1.25 -11.05 2.96
N SER A 45 -1.12 -11.89 4.01
CA SER A 45 -1.61 -13.27 3.99
C SER A 45 -3.09 -13.47 4.34
N ASN A 46 -3.73 -12.51 5.02
CA ASN A 46 -5.12 -12.66 5.46
C ASN A 46 -6.07 -11.70 4.73
N GLU A 47 -5.68 -10.44 4.59
CA GLU A 47 -6.56 -9.39 4.08
C GLU A 47 -6.50 -9.30 2.55
N TYR A 48 -5.33 -9.53 1.95
CA TYR A 48 -5.14 -9.52 0.49
C TYR A 48 -5.22 -10.90 -0.16
N ALA A 49 -5.11 -11.99 0.61
CA ALA A 49 -5.32 -13.35 0.12
C ALA A 49 -6.67 -13.64 -0.58
N PRO A 50 -7.82 -13.02 -0.23
CA PRO A 50 -9.08 -13.23 -0.96
C PRO A 50 -9.16 -12.45 -2.29
N THR A 51 -8.14 -11.68 -2.65
CA THR A 51 -8.11 -10.91 -3.91
C THR A 51 -7.53 -11.73 -5.06
N ASN A 52 -7.58 -11.19 -6.27
CA ASN A 52 -6.93 -11.75 -7.46
C ASN A 52 -5.43 -11.47 -7.51
N LEU A 53 -4.88 -10.72 -6.56
CA LEU A 53 -3.44 -10.49 -6.45
C LEU A 53 -2.75 -11.77 -5.93
N ALA A 54 -1.71 -12.20 -6.62
CA ALA A 54 -0.77 -13.21 -6.15
C ALA A 54 0.34 -12.51 -5.36
N ILE A 55 0.31 -12.66 -4.04
CA ILE A 55 1.21 -11.95 -3.13
C ILE A 55 2.47 -12.77 -2.85
N HIS A 56 3.65 -12.17 -3.10
CA HIS A 56 4.95 -12.82 -2.95
C HIS A 56 5.87 -11.98 -2.06
N TYR A 57 6.43 -12.57 -1.01
CA TYR A 57 7.48 -11.90 -0.25
C TYR A 57 8.82 -11.99 -1.01
N ASP A 58 9.44 -10.85 -1.28
CA ASP A 58 10.75 -10.78 -1.90
C ASP A 58 11.83 -10.57 -0.83
N SER A 59 12.66 -11.58 -0.61
CA SER A 59 13.81 -11.50 0.31
C SER A 59 15.05 -10.86 -0.30
N THR A 60 15.02 -10.57 -1.60
CA THR A 60 16.12 -10.03 -2.41
C THR A 60 15.62 -8.87 -3.27
N PRO A 61 15.12 -7.79 -2.63
CA PRO A 61 14.41 -6.72 -3.32
C PRO A 61 15.24 -6.05 -4.40
N VAL A 62 14.54 -5.58 -5.43
CA VAL A 62 15.10 -4.77 -6.51
C VAL A 62 14.49 -3.37 -6.38
N PHE A 63 15.34 -2.38 -6.10
CA PHE A 63 14.90 -0.99 -5.87
C PHE A 63 15.02 -0.09 -7.11
N SER A 64 15.48 -0.63 -8.24
CA SER A 64 15.54 0.10 -9.51
C SER A 64 15.72 -0.85 -10.71
N GLY A 65 15.14 -0.52 -11.86
CA GLY A 65 15.32 -1.20 -13.13
C GLY A 65 14.14 -2.11 -13.52
N SER A 66 14.35 -3.00 -14.50
CA SER A 66 13.25 -3.71 -15.20
C SER A 66 12.62 -4.89 -14.44
N GLY A 67 12.65 -4.89 -13.12
CA GLY A 67 12.19 -6.00 -12.28
C GLY A 67 12.17 -5.57 -10.83
N GLU A 68 11.70 -4.35 -10.62
CA GLU A 68 11.54 -3.75 -9.32
C GLU A 68 10.59 -4.57 -8.46
N THR A 69 10.79 -4.49 -7.14
CA THR A 69 9.82 -5.01 -6.18
C THR A 69 8.65 -4.03 -6.10
N ASP A 70 7.42 -4.52 -6.24
CA ASP A 70 6.24 -3.67 -6.35
C ASP A 70 5.98 -2.80 -5.11
N ILE A 71 6.23 -3.34 -3.91
CA ILE A 71 5.97 -2.63 -2.65
C ILE A 71 7.17 -2.74 -1.70
N ILE A 72 7.72 -1.60 -1.31
CA ILE A 72 8.77 -1.47 -0.30
C ILE A 72 8.20 -0.86 0.98
N TYR A 73 8.14 -1.64 2.06
CA TYR A 73 7.77 -1.15 3.39
C TYR A 73 8.97 -0.60 4.14
N GLN A 74 8.79 0.58 4.74
CA GLN A 74 9.78 1.32 5.49
C GLN A 74 9.21 1.84 6.82
N GLU A 75 10.04 1.90 7.85
CA GLU A 75 9.68 2.52 9.13
C GLU A 75 10.44 3.83 9.34
N GLY A 76 9.74 4.94 9.59
CA GLY A 76 10.37 6.21 9.94
C GLY A 76 9.48 7.41 9.72
N SER A 77 9.85 8.56 10.29
CA SER A 77 9.07 9.80 10.15
C SER A 77 9.61 10.74 9.05
N LYS A 78 10.61 10.31 8.28
CA LYS A 78 11.18 11.14 7.21
C LYS A 78 10.11 11.40 6.16
N ASN A 79 9.87 12.68 5.88
CA ASN A 79 8.87 13.16 4.91
C ASN A 79 7.41 12.80 5.25
N LEU A 80 7.14 12.29 6.47
CA LEU A 80 5.76 12.16 6.96
C LEU A 80 5.34 13.46 7.64
N SER A 81 4.13 13.94 7.33
CA SER A 81 3.51 15.02 8.08
C SER A 81 3.41 14.66 9.56
N GLU A 82 3.48 15.64 10.47
CA GLU A 82 3.45 15.41 11.93
C GLU A 82 2.23 14.58 12.40
N ASN A 83 1.12 14.66 11.67
CA ASN A 83 -0.13 13.97 12.00
C ASN A 83 -0.37 12.69 11.18
N SER A 84 0.51 12.39 10.21
CA SER A 84 0.43 11.16 9.42
C SER A 84 1.08 10.01 10.18
N ILE A 85 0.39 8.88 10.26
CA ILE A 85 0.92 7.64 10.80
C ILE A 85 1.55 6.75 9.73
N GLY A 86 1.16 6.93 8.48
CA GLY A 86 1.69 6.25 7.30
C GLY A 86 1.56 7.13 6.08
N VAL A 87 2.25 6.73 5.03
CA VAL A 87 2.06 7.27 3.69
C VAL A 87 2.50 6.23 2.66
N THR A 88 1.76 6.22 1.56
CA THR A 88 2.07 5.45 0.37
C THR A 88 2.34 6.40 -0.79
N TRP A 89 3.34 6.10 -1.61
CA TRP A 89 3.61 6.87 -2.83
C TRP A 89 4.22 6.01 -3.92
N CYS A 90 4.01 6.46 -5.16
CA CYS A 90 4.60 5.84 -6.34
C CYS A 90 5.97 6.45 -6.65
N GLU A 91 7.00 5.61 -6.74
CA GLU A 91 8.35 6.03 -7.11
C GLU A 91 8.50 6.04 -8.64
N ASP A 92 8.02 4.99 -9.31
CA ASP A 92 8.03 4.88 -10.76
C ASP A 92 6.64 4.55 -11.35
N GLY A 93 5.96 5.55 -11.88
CA GLY A 93 4.58 5.40 -12.38
C GLY A 93 4.40 5.94 -13.78
N GLY A 94 3.47 5.35 -14.53
CA GLY A 94 3.20 5.76 -15.92
C GLY A 94 3.93 4.95 -16.99
N GLU A 95 4.65 3.89 -16.61
CA GLU A 95 5.41 3.01 -17.50
C GLU A 95 4.57 1.82 -18.04
N GLY A 96 3.35 1.67 -17.54
CA GLY A 96 2.43 0.61 -17.92
C GLY A 96 1.94 0.68 -19.38
N SER A 97 1.42 -0.44 -19.89
CA SER A 97 0.81 -0.50 -21.22
C SER A 97 -0.62 -1.04 -21.13
N GLY A 98 -1.59 -0.13 -20.97
CA GLY A 98 -2.95 -0.56 -20.63
C GLY A 98 -3.93 0.58 -20.49
N ARG A 99 -5.17 0.23 -20.14
CA ARG A 99 -6.26 1.19 -19.87
C ARG A 99 -5.89 2.13 -18.71
N TYR A 100 -5.07 1.66 -17.78
CA TYR A 100 -4.69 2.39 -16.57
C TYR A 100 -3.22 2.78 -16.55
N ALA A 101 -2.47 2.65 -17.65
CA ALA A 101 -1.03 2.90 -17.74
C ALA A 101 -0.53 4.15 -17.01
N LEU A 102 -1.25 5.28 -17.09
CA LEU A 102 -0.86 6.54 -16.44
C LEU A 102 -1.00 6.53 -14.90
N TRP A 103 -1.76 5.58 -14.38
CA TRP A 103 -2.09 5.34 -12.98
C TRP A 103 -1.45 4.06 -12.44
N GLU A 104 -0.73 3.32 -13.26
CA GLU A 104 0.02 2.13 -12.86
C GLU A 104 1.38 2.56 -12.31
N CYS A 105 1.81 1.89 -11.24
CA CYS A 105 3.10 2.08 -10.60
C CYS A 105 3.87 0.76 -10.57
N ASP A 106 5.12 0.79 -11.04
CA ASP A 106 6.05 -0.34 -11.03
C ASP A 106 6.59 -0.55 -9.61
N GLN A 107 7.01 0.52 -8.92
CA GLN A 107 7.47 0.46 -7.53
C GLN A 107 6.81 1.51 -6.63
N GLN A 108 6.27 1.02 -5.52
CA GLN A 108 5.67 1.85 -4.48
C GLN A 108 6.42 1.71 -3.18
N TYR A 109 6.44 2.80 -2.43
CA TYR A 109 6.97 2.83 -1.09
C TYR A 109 5.84 3.12 -0.12
N ILE A 110 5.84 2.36 0.96
CA ILE A 110 5.01 2.58 2.13
C ILE A 110 5.95 2.97 3.26
N ARG A 111 5.79 4.16 3.81
CA ARG A 111 6.53 4.58 5.01
C ARG A 111 5.58 4.82 6.16
N ILE A 112 5.87 4.17 7.26
CA ILE A 112 5.04 4.22 8.45
C ILE A 112 5.84 4.80 9.59
N ARG A 113 5.20 5.67 10.36
CA ARG A 113 5.83 6.37 11.47
C ARG A 113 6.24 5.35 12.53
N GLY A 114 7.54 5.19 12.69
CA GLY A 114 8.09 4.33 13.72
C GLY A 114 7.81 4.82 15.14
N ASN A 115 7.96 3.92 16.11
CA ASN A 115 7.58 4.02 17.55
C ASN A 115 6.23 3.35 17.92
N GLY A 116 5.94 2.18 17.34
CA GLY A 116 4.86 1.30 17.81
C GLY A 116 3.45 1.64 17.31
N THR A 117 3.35 2.42 16.24
CA THR A 117 2.06 2.75 15.58
C THR A 117 1.70 1.75 14.48
N TYR A 118 2.49 0.70 14.31
CA TYR A 118 2.29 -0.23 13.22
C TYR A 118 1.50 -1.47 13.64
N ASP A 119 0.32 -1.60 13.04
CA ASP A 119 -0.55 -2.74 13.20
C ASP A 119 -1.14 -3.18 11.85
N THR A 120 -1.96 -4.24 11.89
CA THR A 120 -2.62 -4.77 10.70
C THR A 120 -3.54 -3.76 10.02
N SER A 121 -4.12 -2.80 10.75
CA SER A 121 -4.99 -1.77 10.17
C SER A 121 -4.19 -0.80 9.34
N VAL A 122 -3.06 -0.30 9.85
CA VAL A 122 -2.21 0.63 9.12
C VAL A 122 -1.58 -0.07 7.91
N ALA A 123 -1.09 -1.30 8.09
CA ALA A 123 -0.59 -2.10 6.98
C ALA A 123 -1.67 -2.29 5.90
N CYS A 124 -2.91 -2.64 6.27
CA CYS A 124 -4.00 -2.79 5.32
C CYS A 124 -4.31 -1.49 4.59
N HIS A 125 -4.37 -0.37 5.33
CA HIS A 125 -4.68 0.94 4.78
C HIS A 125 -3.67 1.38 3.72
N GLU A 126 -2.38 1.34 4.05
CA GLU A 126 -1.32 1.77 3.15
C GLU A 126 -1.15 0.81 1.97
N THR A 127 -1.28 -0.50 2.20
CA THR A 127 -1.35 -1.46 1.08
C THR A 127 -2.54 -1.16 0.16
N GLY A 128 -3.65 -0.68 0.73
CA GLY A 128 -4.84 -0.32 -0.03
C GLY A 128 -4.54 0.79 -1.03
N HIS A 129 -3.85 1.83 -0.60
CA HIS A 129 -3.35 2.87 -1.50
C HIS A 129 -2.41 2.30 -2.56
N ALA A 130 -1.52 1.38 -2.18
CA ALA A 130 -0.61 0.74 -3.12
C ALA A 130 -1.32 -0.13 -4.18
N VAL A 131 -2.58 -0.48 -3.98
CA VAL A 131 -3.36 -1.22 -4.99
C VAL A 131 -4.54 -0.40 -5.51
N GLY A 132 -4.43 0.93 -5.43
CA GLY A 132 -5.34 1.90 -6.01
C GLY A 132 -6.68 2.05 -5.31
N LEU A 133 -6.78 1.64 -4.04
CA LEU A 133 -7.93 1.98 -3.21
C LEU A 133 -7.78 3.39 -2.64
N THR A 134 -8.89 4.11 -2.61
CA THR A 134 -8.95 5.50 -2.16
C THR A 134 -9.99 5.66 -1.07
N HIS A 135 -10.02 6.83 -0.42
CA HIS A 135 -10.97 7.10 0.66
C HIS A 135 -12.28 7.70 0.14
N GLY A 136 -13.36 7.44 0.88
CA GLY A 136 -14.56 8.27 0.89
C GLY A 136 -15.11 8.69 -0.48
N MET A 137 -14.97 9.98 -0.80
CA MET A 137 -15.57 10.58 -2.00
C MET A 137 -14.91 10.15 -3.31
N ASP A 138 -13.66 9.69 -3.23
CA ASP A 138 -12.89 9.20 -4.36
C ASP A 138 -12.96 7.66 -4.45
N ALA A 139 -13.48 7.00 -3.41
CA ALA A 139 -13.64 5.55 -3.35
C ALA A 139 -14.71 5.04 -4.33
N ILE A 140 -14.59 3.76 -4.65
CA ILE A 140 -15.61 3.02 -5.40
C ILE A 140 -16.20 1.93 -4.50
N PRO A 141 -17.53 1.88 -4.33
CA PRO A 141 -18.47 2.97 -4.53
C PRO A 141 -18.14 4.20 -3.66
N VAL A 142 -18.56 5.38 -4.10
CA VAL A 142 -18.43 6.63 -3.33
C VAL A 142 -19.13 6.50 -1.97
N LYS A 143 -18.41 6.80 -0.88
CA LYS A 143 -18.89 6.74 0.51
C LYS A 143 -18.44 7.94 1.34
N GLY A 144 -18.96 8.04 2.55
CA GLY A 144 -18.36 8.92 3.57
C GLY A 144 -17.08 8.28 4.12
N ASN A 145 -16.13 9.10 4.56
CA ASN A 145 -14.80 8.66 4.98
C ASN A 145 -14.76 7.62 6.11
N ASN A 146 -15.84 7.47 6.88
CA ASN A 146 -15.93 6.53 8.00
C ASN A 146 -16.99 5.44 7.75
N GLU A 147 -17.40 5.25 6.50
CA GLU A 147 -18.31 4.18 6.15
C GLU A 147 -17.63 2.81 6.32
N PRO A 148 -18.20 1.87 7.09
CA PRO A 148 -17.57 0.57 7.35
C PRO A 148 -17.29 -0.28 6.11
N ARG A 149 -18.01 -0.04 5.00
CA ARG A 149 -17.78 -0.72 3.71
C ARG A 149 -16.45 -0.33 3.04
N LEU A 150 -15.81 0.75 3.47
CA LEU A 150 -14.45 1.10 3.06
C LEU A 150 -13.39 0.20 3.70
N GLY A 151 -13.77 -0.69 4.64
CA GLY A 151 -12.82 -1.59 5.28
C GLY A 151 -11.72 -0.79 5.99
N CYS A 152 -10.46 -1.13 5.72
CA CYS A 152 -9.30 -0.41 6.24
C CYS A 152 -9.06 0.96 5.59
N MET A 153 -9.79 1.31 4.51
CA MET A 153 -9.71 2.61 3.84
C MET A 153 -10.59 3.70 4.49
N VAL A 154 -11.04 3.47 5.73
CA VAL A 154 -11.67 4.51 6.55
C VAL A 154 -10.64 5.51 7.04
N THR A 155 -11.00 6.78 7.18
CA THR A 155 -10.07 7.82 7.69
C THR A 155 -10.02 7.91 9.21
N SER A 156 -10.97 7.28 9.90
CA SER A 156 -10.99 7.15 11.35
C SER A 156 -11.42 5.74 11.77
N ASP A 157 -11.16 5.39 13.03
CA ASP A 157 -11.58 4.12 13.64
C ASP A 157 -10.87 2.86 13.12
N TRP A 158 -9.72 3.03 12.44
CA TRP A 158 -8.71 2.02 12.05
C TRP A 158 -9.22 0.57 12.06
N ASN A 159 -9.78 0.15 10.92
CA ASN A 159 -10.27 -1.20 10.72
C ASN A 159 -9.16 -2.11 10.19
N ASN A 160 -8.97 -3.26 10.83
CA ASN A 160 -7.99 -4.26 10.43
C ASN A 160 -8.40 -5.03 9.16
N ASN A 161 -9.62 -4.88 8.66
CA ASN A 161 -10.17 -5.70 7.59
C ASN A 161 -10.29 -4.95 6.25
N LEU A 162 -9.85 -5.57 5.16
CA LEU A 162 -9.95 -5.01 3.80
C LEU A 162 -11.40 -4.84 3.35
N GLY A 163 -12.27 -5.79 3.70
CA GLY A 163 -13.70 -5.74 3.38
C GLY A 163 -14.04 -6.24 1.97
N SER A 164 -15.19 -6.88 1.83
CA SER A 164 -15.62 -7.52 0.57
C SER A 164 -15.79 -6.55 -0.60
N SER A 165 -16.10 -5.28 -0.32
CA SER A 165 -16.22 -4.25 -1.37
C SER A 165 -14.87 -3.95 -2.00
N ASN A 166 -13.82 -3.79 -1.20
CA ASN A 166 -12.46 -3.55 -1.69
C ASN A 166 -11.90 -4.79 -2.39
N VAL A 167 -12.15 -5.99 -1.87
CA VAL A 167 -11.82 -7.24 -2.57
C VAL A 167 -12.45 -7.28 -3.96
N ALA A 168 -13.74 -6.95 -4.09
CA ALA A 168 -14.41 -6.93 -5.39
C ALA A 168 -13.83 -5.87 -6.34
N ASN A 169 -13.39 -4.71 -5.83
CA ASN A 169 -12.76 -3.68 -6.65
C ASN A 169 -11.41 -4.12 -7.18
N ILE A 170 -10.54 -4.67 -6.32
CA ILE A 170 -9.23 -5.20 -6.72
C ILE A 170 -9.41 -6.29 -7.80
N ASN A 171 -10.32 -7.23 -7.57
CA ASN A 171 -10.58 -8.34 -8.50
C ASN A 171 -11.26 -7.91 -9.81
N SER A 172 -11.74 -6.67 -9.90
CA SER A 172 -12.27 -6.12 -11.14
C SER A 172 -11.17 -5.54 -12.05
N VAL A 173 -9.99 -5.29 -11.46
CA VAL A 173 -8.80 -4.79 -12.16
C VAL A 173 -7.90 -5.96 -12.60
N TYR A 174 -7.64 -6.91 -11.71
CA TYR A 174 -6.74 -8.07 -11.89
C TYR A 174 -7.51 -9.39 -12.00
#